data_AF-A0A7X1WF88-F1
#
_entry.id   AF-A0A7X1WF88-F1
#
_cell.length_a   1.000
_cell.length_b   1.000
_cell.length_c   1.000
_cell.angle_alpha   90.00
_cell.angle_beta   90.00
_cell.angle_gamma   90.00
#
_symmetry.space_group_name_H-M   'P 1'
#
loop_
_entity.id
_entity.type
_entity.pdbx_description
1 polymer ?
#
loop_
_entity_poly.entity_id
_entity_poly.type
_entity_poly.pdbx_seq_one_letter_code
_entity_poly.pdbx_strand_id
1 'polypeptide(L)'
;KQYLAGVFQRLLREDPELRKKAYQVQADLWLSADGQVTRVVLVQSSGDAQTDAQVLAALRAPHATQRTPASLTLPVRLSLKGRRPE
;
A
#
# COMPACT_ATOMS: atom_id res chain seq x y z
N LYS A 1 8.12 7.28 -8.71
CA LYS A 1 7.31 7.44 -7.46
C LYS A 1 5.82 7.10 -7.67
N GLN A 2 5.18 7.57 -8.75
CA GLN A 2 3.73 7.37 -8.99
C GLN A 2 3.30 5.92 -9.34
N TYR A 3 4.20 5.09 -9.90
CA TYR A 3 3.88 3.72 -10.30
C TYR A 3 3.48 2.81 -9.12
N LEU A 4 4.33 2.69 -8.09
CA LEU A 4 4.05 1.87 -6.91
C LEU A 4 2.76 2.28 -6.20
N ALA A 5 2.55 3.59 -6.03
CA ALA A 5 1.31 4.10 -5.46
C ALA A 5 0.09 3.68 -6.27
N GLY A 6 0.16 3.73 -7.61
CA GLY A 6 -0.90 3.26 -8.50
C GLY A 6 -1.15 1.75 -8.41
N VAL A 7 -0.10 0.94 -8.35
CA VAL A 7 -0.19 -0.53 -8.22
C VAL A 7 -0.85 -0.90 -6.90
N PHE A 8 -0.35 -0.39 -5.77
CA PHE A 8 -0.93 -0.68 -4.46
C PHE A 8 -2.35 -0.12 -4.32
N GLN A 9 -2.61 1.08 -4.83
CA GLN A 9 -3.96 1.65 -4.80
C GLN A 9 -4.95 0.81 -5.62
N ARG A 10 -4.51 0.20 -6.74
CA ARG A 10 -5.32 -0.74 -7.50
C ARG A 10 -5.57 -2.03 -6.72
N LEU A 11 -4.52 -2.61 -6.13
CA LEU A 11 -4.61 -3.83 -5.34
C LEU A 11 -5.59 -3.71 -4.17
N LEU A 12 -5.51 -2.61 -3.41
CA LEU A 12 -6.44 -2.36 -2.30
C LEU A 12 -7.86 -2.05 -2.75
N ARG A 13 -8.06 -1.64 -4.02
CA ARG A 13 -9.39 -1.45 -4.61
C ARG A 13 -9.99 -2.76 -5.10
N GLU A 14 -9.15 -3.72 -5.48
CA GLU A 14 -9.59 -5.08 -5.84
C GLU A 14 -10.01 -5.88 -4.60
N ASP A 15 -9.51 -5.52 -3.43
CA ASP A 15 -9.93 -6.11 -2.16
C ASP A 15 -11.42 -5.76 -1.85
N PRO A 16 -12.30 -6.78 -1.72
CA PRO A 16 -13.73 -6.58 -1.56
C PRO A 16 -14.13 -5.97 -0.20
N GLU A 17 -13.29 -6.11 0.81
CA GLU A 17 -13.51 -5.58 2.17
C GLU A 17 -13.05 -4.13 2.25
N LEU A 18 -11.90 -3.81 1.64
CA LEU A 18 -11.35 -2.46 1.61
C LEU A 18 -12.13 -1.55 0.64
N ARG A 19 -12.53 -2.03 -0.54
CA ARG A 19 -13.23 -1.19 -1.54
C ARG A 19 -14.57 -0.62 -1.06
N LYS A 20 -15.19 -1.23 -0.04
CA LYS A 20 -16.48 -0.78 0.54
C LYS A 20 -16.30 0.22 1.68
N LYS A 21 -15.05 0.50 2.08
CA LYS A 21 -14.74 1.38 3.21
C LYS A 21 -14.19 2.72 2.70
N ALA A 22 -14.66 3.80 3.32
CA ALA A 22 -14.04 5.10 3.17
C ALA A 22 -12.93 5.19 4.22
N TYR A 23 -11.67 5.20 3.77
CA TYR A 23 -10.52 5.28 4.66
C TYR A 23 -9.38 6.07 4.02
N GLN A 24 -8.50 6.60 4.86
CA GLN A 24 -7.24 7.20 4.44
C GLN A 24 -6.12 6.64 5.30
N VAL A 25 -5.13 6.01 4.68
CA VAL A 25 -3.96 5.43 5.34
C VAL A 25 -2.72 6.01 4.69
N GLN A 26 -1.70 6.31 5.49
CA GLN A 26 -0.36 6.59 4.98
C GLN A 26 0.61 5.56 5.52
N ALA A 27 1.45 5.03 4.66
CA ALA A 27 2.48 4.07 5.04
C ALA A 27 3.80 4.40 4.36
N ASP A 28 4.88 4.24 5.10
CA ASP A 28 6.24 4.29 4.57
C ASP A 28 6.69 2.85 4.32
N LEU A 29 7.12 2.57 3.09
CA LEU A 29 7.59 1.24 2.67
C LEU A 29 9.08 1.25 2.33
N TRP A 30 9.75 0.18 2.71
CA TRP A 30 11.09 -0.15 2.28
C TRP A 30 11.03 -1.35 1.35
N LEU A 31 11.76 -1.24 0.25
CA LEU A 31 11.87 -2.27 -0.77
C LEU A 31 13.32 -2.75 -0.80
N SER A 32 13.53 -4.04 -1.04
CA SER A 32 14.84 -4.59 -1.38
C SER A 32 15.25 -4.20 -2.80
N ALA A 33 16.50 -4.48 -3.18
CA ALA A 33 16.99 -4.25 -4.54
C ALA A 33 16.20 -5.06 -5.60
N ASP A 34 15.70 -6.22 -5.19
CA ASP A 34 14.84 -7.13 -5.93
C ASP A 34 13.34 -6.72 -5.96
N GLY A 35 12.97 -5.65 -5.26
CA GLY A 35 11.61 -5.09 -5.29
C GLY A 35 10.63 -5.77 -4.34
N GLN A 36 11.13 -6.55 -3.39
CA GLN A 36 10.34 -7.15 -2.32
C GLN A 36 10.15 -6.15 -1.17
N VAL A 37 8.99 -6.21 -0.54
CA VAL A 37 8.68 -5.37 0.62
C VAL A 37 9.40 -5.91 1.84
N THR A 38 10.42 -5.18 2.32
CA THR A 38 11.22 -5.58 3.49
C THR A 38 10.66 -5.01 4.78
N ARG A 39 10.03 -3.83 4.71
CA ARG A 39 9.41 -3.18 5.86
C ARG A 39 8.24 -2.31 5.41
N VAL A 40 7.20 -2.30 6.24
CA VAL A 40 6.06 -1.39 6.12
C VAL A 40 5.81 -0.79 7.49
N VAL A 41 5.73 0.54 7.56
CA VAL A 41 5.38 1.29 8.76
C VAL A 41 4.17 2.16 8.45
N LEU A 42 3.14 2.06 9.27
CA LEU A 42 1.98 2.94 9.16
C LEU A 42 2.34 4.32 9.75
N VAL A 43 2.21 5.36 8.94
CA VAL A 43 2.40 6.77 9.33
C VAL A 43 1.08 7.39 9.76
N GLN A 44 -0.01 7.01 9.11
CA GLN A 44 -1.36 7.46 9.42
C GLN A 44 -2.31 6.28 9.35
N SER A 45 -3.03 6.04 10.44
CA SER A 45 -4.08 5.01 10.56
C SER A 45 -5.37 5.45 9.89
N SER A 46 -6.14 4.49 9.37
CA SER A 46 -7.50 4.72 8.89
C SER A 46 -8.51 5.05 9.99
N GLY A 47 -8.14 4.87 11.26
CA GLY A 47 -9.06 4.91 12.40
C GLY A 47 -9.80 3.59 12.65
N ASP A 48 -9.45 2.51 11.92
CA ASP A 48 -10.02 1.17 12.10
C ASP A 48 -8.89 0.15 12.07
N ALA A 49 -8.63 -0.48 13.22
CA ALA A 49 -7.51 -1.41 13.37
C ALA A 49 -7.61 -2.61 12.42
N GLN A 50 -8.83 -3.06 12.09
CA GLN A 50 -9.04 -4.13 11.12
C GLN A 50 -8.63 -3.69 9.71
N THR A 51 -9.00 -2.48 9.29
CA THR A 51 -8.59 -1.90 8.00
C THR A 51 -7.08 -1.70 7.94
N ASP A 52 -6.46 -1.18 9.00
CA ASP A 52 -5.01 -1.03 9.07
C ASP A 52 -4.29 -2.38 8.93
N ALA A 53 -4.76 -3.42 9.62
CA ALA A 53 -4.20 -4.76 9.54
C ALA A 53 -4.34 -5.36 8.13
N GLN A 54 -5.50 -5.18 7.48
CA GLN A 54 -5.73 -5.62 6.10
C GLN A 54 -4.82 -4.87 5.12
N VAL A 55 -4.67 -3.55 5.25
CA VAL A 55 -3.77 -2.75 4.41
C VAL A 55 -2.33 -3.19 4.61
N LEU A 56 -1.88 -3.39 5.85
CA LEU A 56 -0.53 -3.89 6.14
C LEU A 56 -0.29 -5.29 5.55
N ALA A 57 -1.26 -6.20 5.69
CA ALA A 57 -1.18 -7.54 5.12
C ALA A 57 -1.10 -7.50 3.59
N ALA A 58 -1.96 -6.70 2.97
CA ALA A 58 -1.96 -6.45 1.54
C ALA A 58 -0.62 -5.86 1.09
N LEU A 59 -0.07 -4.85 1.78
CA LEU A 59 1.22 -4.26 1.43
C LEU A 59 2.40 -5.23 1.61
N ARG A 60 2.35 -6.15 2.58
CA ARG A 60 3.42 -7.14 2.85
C ARG A 60 3.33 -8.38 1.96
N ALA A 61 2.20 -8.62 1.31
CA ALA A 61 2.05 -9.76 0.42
C ALA A 61 3.08 -9.70 -0.71
N PRO A 62 3.64 -10.84 -1.14
CA PRO A 62 4.57 -10.90 -2.26
C PRO A 62 3.81 -10.59 -3.54
N HIS A 63 3.83 -9.32 -3.95
CA HIS A 63 3.29 -8.92 -5.22
C HIS A 63 4.28 -9.24 -6.33
N ALA A 64 3.75 -9.54 -7.52
CA ALA A 64 4.51 -9.48 -8.75
C ALA A 64 4.82 -8.00 -9.06
N THR A 65 5.62 -7.36 -8.21
CA THR A 65 6.07 -6.00 -8.43
C THR A 65 7.09 -6.05 -9.54
N GLN A 66 6.69 -5.58 -10.72
CA GLN A 66 7.58 -5.44 -11.87
C GLN A 66 8.83 -4.69 -11.42
N ARG A 67 10.00 -5.31 -11.66
CA ARG A 67 11.37 -4.89 -11.29
C ARG A 67 11.42 -3.43 -10.82
N THR A 68 11.61 -3.22 -9.51
CA THR A 68 11.70 -1.88 -8.93
C THR A 68 12.68 -1.03 -9.72
N PRO A 69 12.29 0.16 -10.22
CA PRO A 69 13.23 1.04 -10.87
C PRO A 69 14.35 1.40 -9.87
N ALA A 70 15.61 1.20 -10.27
CA ALA A 70 16.78 1.41 -9.42
C ALA A 70 16.87 2.82 -8.81
N SER A 71 16.15 3.79 -9.36
CA SER A 71 16.05 5.18 -8.88
C SER A 71 15.01 5.39 -7.75
N LEU A 72 14.56 4.34 -7.06
CA LEU A 72 13.58 4.45 -5.99
C LEU A 72 14.20 5.05 -4.72
N THR A 73 13.71 6.23 -4.33
CA THR A 73 14.04 6.83 -3.04
C THR A 73 13.25 6.12 -1.93
N LEU A 74 13.96 5.52 -0.97
CA LEU A 74 13.39 4.91 0.23
C LEU A 74 13.45 5.87 1.43
N PRO A 75 12.47 5.83 2.36
CA PRO A 75 11.24 5.07 2.26
C PRO A 75 10.29 5.64 1.21
N VAL A 76 9.52 4.74 0.59
CA VAL A 76 8.44 5.13 -0.31
C VAL A 76 7.22 5.48 0.53
N ARG A 77 6.90 6.77 0.61
CA ARG A 77 5.65 7.21 1.20
C ARG A 77 4.48 6.95 0.27
N LEU A 78 3.55 6.11 0.72
CA LEU A 78 2.31 5.81 0.03
C LEU A 78 1.14 6.43 0.79
N SER A 79 0.31 7.17 0.07
CA SER A 79 -0.99 7.66 0.55
C SER A 79 -2.07 6.84 -0.14
N LEU A 80 -2.79 6.05 0.64
CA LEU A 80 -3.81 5.12 0.17
C LEU A 80 -5.17 5.63 0.64
N LYS A 81 -6.13 5.66 -0.27
CA LYS A 81 -7.49 6.10 0.03
C LYS A 81 -8.51 5.12 -0.52
N GLY A 82 -9.38 4.64 0.35
CA GLY A 82 -10.59 3.92 0.00
C GLY A 82 -11.73 4.91 -0.22
N ARG A 83 -12.51 4.71 -1.28
CA ARG A 83 -13.78 5.42 -1.51
C ARG A 83 -14.86 4.38 -1.73
N ARG A 84 -16.03 4.59 -1.14
CA ARG A 84 -17.20 3.78 -1.48
C ARG A 84 -17.56 4.02 -2.95
N PRO A 85 -17.73 2.98 -3.77
CA PRO A 85 -18.38 3.15 -5.06
C PRO A 85 -19.82 3.63 -4.79
N GLU A 86 -20.19 4.71 -5.45
CA GLU A 86 -21.55 5.26 -5.49
C GLU A 86 -22.51 4.40 -6.33
#